data_AF-A0A015J5X9-F1
#
_entry.id   AF-A0A015J5X9-F1
#
_cell.length_a   1.000
_cell.length_b   1.000
_cell.length_c   1.000
_cell.angle_alpha   90.00
_cell.angle_beta   90.00
_cell.angle_gamma   90.00
#
_symmetry.space_group_name_H-M   'P 1'
#
loop_
_entity.id
_entity.type
_entity.pdbx_description
1 polymer ?
#
loop_
_entity_poly.entity_id
_entity_poly.type
_entity_poly.pdbx_seq_one_letter_code
_entity_poly.pdbx_strand_id
1 'polypeptide(L)'
;MEIELFYMSYSQRRHDKWFPDWIYYDMPVDEVRKLINAIDDHRTEFHSLPFISKRLRELVGIIEPTVKDYHELKQANSELKQANNELKQQIKDIQELLNNLVKNLNASNK
;
A
#
# COMPACT_ATOMS: atom_id res chain seq x y z
N MET A 1 -25.15 -23.46 11.15
CA MET A 1 -23.95 -23.63 12.01
C MET A 1 -23.14 -22.36 11.84
N GLU A 2 -23.21 -21.46 12.81
CA GLU A 2 -22.50 -20.18 12.82
C GLU A 2 -21.10 -20.43 13.39
N ILE A 3 -20.05 -20.11 12.63
CA ILE A 3 -18.68 -20.17 13.13
C ILE A 3 -18.38 -18.79 13.72
N GLU A 4 -18.62 -18.62 15.02
CA GLU A 4 -18.09 -17.46 15.75
C GLU A 4 -16.57 -17.58 15.83
N LEU A 5 -15.86 -16.93 14.90
CA LEU A 5 -14.40 -16.78 14.91
C LEU A 5 -13.85 -16.07 16.16
N PHE A 6 -14.74 -15.56 17.03
CA PHE A 6 -14.42 -14.76 18.20
C PHE A 6 -13.97 -15.56 19.43
N TYR A 7 -14.11 -16.90 19.44
CA TYR A 7 -13.87 -17.71 20.65
C TYR A 7 -12.50 -18.39 20.75
N MET A 8 -11.54 -18.10 19.87
CA MET A 8 -10.20 -18.69 19.94
C MET A 8 -9.14 -17.75 20.52
N SER A 9 -8.48 -18.22 21.59
CA SER A 9 -7.31 -17.55 22.16
C SER A 9 -6.17 -17.48 21.13
N TYR A 10 -5.27 -16.51 21.29
CA TYR A 10 -4.15 -16.28 20.37
C TYR A 10 -3.28 -17.53 20.16
N SER A 11 -3.06 -18.32 21.20
CA SER A 11 -2.28 -19.56 21.14
C SER A 11 -2.97 -20.65 20.33
N GLN A 12 -4.30 -20.73 20.38
CA GLN A 12 -5.08 -21.70 19.59
C GLN A 12 -5.08 -21.35 18.10
N ARG A 13 -5.14 -20.06 17.76
CA ARG A 13 -5.06 -19.57 16.37
C ARG A 13 -3.72 -19.85 15.69
N ARG A 14 -2.65 -20.05 16.48
CA ARG A 14 -1.31 -20.34 15.97
C ARG A 14 -1.00 -21.84 15.90
N HIS A 15 -1.92 -22.69 16.37
CA HIS A 15 -1.74 -24.12 16.34
C HIS A 15 -2.47 -24.70 15.13
N ASP A 16 -1.68 -25.18 14.17
CA ASP A 16 -2.08 -25.94 12.98
C ASP A 16 -3.09 -27.06 13.23
N LYS A 17 -3.10 -27.64 14.44
CA LYS A 17 -4.02 -28.70 14.86
C LYS A 17 -5.45 -28.21 15.12
N TRP A 18 -5.64 -26.92 15.41
CA TRP A 18 -6.93 -26.37 15.87
C TRP A 18 -7.52 -25.32 14.94
N PHE A 19 -6.68 -24.58 14.21
CA PHE A 19 -7.16 -23.62 13.22
C PHE A 19 -7.21 -24.30 11.84
N PRO A 20 -8.39 -24.39 11.20
CA PRO A 20 -8.48 -25.04 9.90
C PRO A 20 -7.72 -24.23 8.84
N ASP A 21 -6.94 -24.92 7.99
CA ASP A 21 -6.25 -24.29 6.87
C ASP A 21 -7.25 -23.60 5.93
N TRP A 22 -8.44 -24.19 5.76
CA TRP A 22 -9.53 -23.67 4.93
C TRP A 22 -10.84 -23.61 5.70
N ILE A 23 -11.49 -22.45 5.67
CA ILE A 23 -12.85 -22.26 6.17
C ILE A 23 -13.76 -22.10 4.96
N TYR A 24 -14.71 -23.00 4.82
CA TYR A 24 -15.75 -22.91 3.80
C TYR A 24 -16.96 -22.15 4.37
N TYR A 25 -17.37 -21.11 3.66
CA TYR A 25 -18.57 -20.34 3.97
C TYR A 25 -19.39 -20.15 2.70
N ASP A 26 -20.66 -20.53 2.75
CA ASP A 26 -21.59 -20.30 1.66
C ASP A 26 -22.09 -18.86 1.70
N MET A 27 -21.73 -18.07 0.70
CA MET A 27 -22.19 -16.69 0.55
C MET A 27 -22.86 -16.52 -0.82
N PRO A 28 -24.06 -15.90 -0.89
CA PRO A 28 -24.69 -15.59 -2.16
C PRO A 28 -23.79 -14.69 -3.02
N VAL A 29 -23.72 -14.98 -4.31
CA VAL A 29 -22.87 -14.22 -5.26
C VAL A 29 -23.21 -12.73 -5.25
N ASP A 30 -24.48 -12.37 -5.07
CA ASP A 30 -24.92 -10.98 -5.04
C ASP A 30 -24.44 -10.23 -3.78
N GLU A 31 -24.33 -10.90 -2.65
CA GLU A 31 -23.76 -10.32 -1.43
C GLU A 31 -22.25 -10.13 -1.58
N VAL A 32 -21.55 -11.09 -2.19
CA VAL A 32 -20.11 -10.95 -2.53
C VAL A 32 -19.91 -9.73 -3.44
N ARG A 33 -20.77 -9.54 -4.46
CA ARG A 33 -20.69 -8.40 -5.37
C ARG A 33 -20.90 -7.07 -4.65
N LYS A 34 -21.92 -6.96 -3.78
CA LYS A 34 -22.17 -5.76 -2.98
C LYS A 34 -20.98 -5.42 -2.11
N LEU A 35 -20.38 -6.42 -1.46
CA LEU A 35 -19.22 -6.23 -0.59
C LEU A 35 -17.99 -5.75 -1.39
N ILE A 36 -17.69 -6.37 -2.53
CA ILE A 36 -16.59 -5.95 -3.40
C ILE A 36 -16.78 -4.49 -3.84
N ASN A 37 -17.99 -4.13 -4.28
CA ASN A 37 -18.28 -2.75 -4.69
C ASN A 37 -18.15 -1.76 -3.51
N ALA A 38 -18.60 -2.13 -2.31
CA ALA A 38 -18.46 -1.29 -1.13
C ALA A 38 -16.98 -1.07 -0.74
N ILE A 39 -16.14 -2.11 -0.90
CA ILE A 39 -14.69 -2.03 -0.67
C ILE A 39 -14.05 -1.10 -1.72
N ASP A 40 -14.39 -1.31 -2.99
CA ASP A 40 -13.86 -0.51 -4.10
C ASP A 40 -14.29 0.98 -3.99
N ASP A 41 -15.49 1.25 -3.46
CA ASP A 41 -16.01 2.61 -3.22
C ASP A 41 -15.53 3.23 -1.88
N HIS A 42 -14.65 2.56 -1.13
CA HIS A 42 -14.19 2.98 0.20
C HIS A 42 -15.31 3.27 1.21
N ARG A 43 -16.45 2.56 1.12
CA ARG A 43 -17.60 2.73 2.02
C ARG A 43 -17.59 1.78 3.23
N THR A 44 -16.52 1.01 3.40
CA THR A 44 -16.39 0.01 4.45
C THR A 44 -15.58 0.54 5.64
N GLU A 45 -15.95 0.14 6.86
CA GLU A 45 -15.26 0.51 8.10
C GLU A 45 -13.98 -0.30 8.38
N PHE A 46 -13.46 -1.04 7.39
CA PHE A 46 -12.27 -1.87 7.58
C PHE A 46 -11.03 -1.00 7.89
N HIS A 47 -10.36 -1.29 9.00
CA HIS A 47 -9.07 -0.64 9.33
C HIS A 47 -7.98 -0.95 8.30
N SER A 48 -8.04 -2.12 7.67
CA SER A 48 -7.15 -2.55 6.59
C SER A 48 -8.01 -3.13 5.47
N LEU A 49 -7.85 -2.59 4.26
CA LEU A 49 -8.62 -3.06 3.11
C LEU A 49 -8.21 -4.51 2.77
N PRO A 50 -9.20 -5.41 2.56
CA PRO A 50 -8.92 -6.78 2.17
C PRO A 50 -8.39 -6.83 0.73
N PHE A 51 -7.51 -7.80 0.46
CA PHE A 51 -7.06 -8.06 -0.90
C PHE A 51 -8.11 -8.85 -1.68
N ILE A 52 -8.57 -8.30 -2.81
CA ILE A 52 -9.53 -8.94 -3.71
C ILE A 52 -8.79 -9.49 -4.93
N SER A 53 -8.71 -10.81 -5.04
CA SER A 53 -8.00 -11.46 -6.16
C SER A 53 -8.68 -11.25 -7.51
N LYS A 54 -7.89 -11.20 -8.59
CA LYS A 54 -8.40 -11.13 -9.97
C LYS A 54 -9.34 -12.27 -10.32
N ARG A 55 -9.00 -13.49 -9.88
CA ARG A 55 -9.83 -14.68 -10.07
C ARG A 55 -11.22 -14.52 -9.45
N LEU A 56 -11.31 -13.94 -8.24
CA LEU A 56 -12.62 -13.69 -7.61
C LEU A 56 -13.44 -12.69 -8.43
N ARG A 57 -12.81 -11.60 -8.91
CA ARG A 57 -13.45 -10.58 -9.74
C ARG A 57 -14.01 -11.16 -11.05
N GLU A 58 -13.23 -12.00 -11.72
CA GLU A 58 -13.65 -12.73 -12.93
C GLU A 58 -14.84 -13.66 -12.64
N LEU A 59 -14.81 -14.40 -11.52
CA LEU A 59 -15.89 -15.30 -11.11
C LEU A 59 -17.21 -14.58 -10.86
N VAL A 60 -17.17 -13.39 -10.23
CA VAL A 60 -18.38 -12.63 -9.92
C VAL A 60 -18.80 -11.65 -11.04
N GLY A 61 -17.97 -11.47 -12.05
CA GLY A 61 -18.20 -10.57 -13.18
C GLY A 61 -18.01 -9.09 -12.85
N ILE A 62 -17.16 -8.76 -11.87
CA ILE A 62 -16.82 -7.38 -11.52
C ILE A 62 -15.51 -6.99 -12.19
N ILE A 63 -15.51 -5.87 -12.91
CA ILE A 63 -14.29 -5.32 -13.51
C ILE A 63 -13.51 -4.60 -12.40
N GLU A 64 -12.20 -4.77 -12.37
CA GLU A 64 -11.33 -4.03 -11.46
C GLU A 64 -11.55 -2.52 -11.70
N PRO A 65 -11.83 -1.73 -10.65
CA PRO A 65 -12.04 -0.30 -10.82
C PRO A 65 -10.85 0.27 -11.58
N THR A 66 -11.13 0.92 -12.72
CA THR A 66 -10.10 1.59 -13.51
C THR A 66 -9.62 2.72 -12.63
N VAL A 67 -8.48 2.49 -11.98
CA VAL A 67 -7.95 3.35 -10.93
C VAL A 67 -7.80 4.75 -11.53
N LYS A 68 -8.76 5.64 -11.26
CA LYS A 68 -8.61 7.08 -11.54
C LYS A 68 -7.32 7.57 -10.88
N ASP A 69 -7.02 7.02 -9.72
CA ASP A 69 -5.80 7.28 -8.97
C ASP A 69 -4.52 6.74 -9.63
N TYR A 70 -4.54 5.84 -10.64
CA TYR A 70 -3.27 5.38 -11.23
C TYR A 70 -2.60 6.52 -11.99
N HIS A 71 -3.39 7.35 -12.67
CA HIS A 71 -2.83 8.49 -13.40
C HIS A 71 -2.34 9.58 -12.45
N GLU A 72 -3.07 9.82 -11.36
CA GLU A 72 -2.71 10.77 -10.30
C GLU A 72 -1.51 10.28 -9.49
N LEU A 73 -1.46 8.99 -9.12
CA LEU A 73 -0.32 8.36 -8.46
C LEU A 73 0.92 8.38 -9.36
N LYS A 74 0.78 8.11 -10.66
CA LYS A 74 1.88 8.18 -11.62
C LYS A 74 2.38 9.61 -11.77
N GLN A 75 1.48 10.58 -11.80
CA GLN A 75 1.83 12.00 -11.82
C GLN A 75 2.56 12.41 -10.54
N ALA A 76 1.99 12.13 -9.37
CA ALA A 76 2.61 12.43 -8.07
C ALA A 76 3.99 11.77 -7.93
N ASN A 77 4.15 10.54 -8.40
CA ASN A 77 5.44 9.85 -8.37
C ASN A 77 6.48 10.47 -9.33
N SER A 78 6.02 11.02 -10.47
CA SER A 78 6.90 11.76 -11.38
C SER A 78 7.35 13.11 -10.80
N GLU A 79 6.45 13.84 -10.14
CA GLU A 79 6.74 15.10 -9.46
C GLU A 79 7.73 14.89 -8.30
N LEU A 80 7.50 13.85 -7.48
CA LEU A 80 8.43 13.46 -6.41
C LEU A 80 9.82 13.11 -6.94
N LYS A 81 9.90 12.41 -8.07
CA LYS A 81 11.19 12.05 -8.68
C LYS A 81 11.95 13.28 -9.17
N GLN A 82 11.24 14.27 -9.73
CA GLN A 82 11.84 15.54 -10.15
C GLN A 82 12.35 16.33 -8.95
N ALA A 83 11.51 16.52 -7.92
CA ALA A 83 11.90 17.22 -6.69
C ALA A 83 13.13 16.58 -6.02
N ASN A 84 13.21 15.24 -6.02
CA ASN A 84 14.35 14.52 -5.45
C ASN A 84 15.64 14.70 -6.26
N ASN A 85 15.55 14.84 -7.58
CA ASN A 85 16.71 15.15 -8.42
C ASN A 85 17.20 16.59 -8.20
N GLU A 86 16.29 17.55 -8.08
CA GLU A 86 16.61 18.95 -7.78
C GLU A 86 17.29 19.08 -6.42
N LEU A 87 16.77 18.41 -5.38
CA LEU A 87 17.39 18.35 -4.05
C LEU A 87 18.79 17.75 -4.10
N LYS A 88 19.00 16.65 -4.85
CA LYS A 88 20.33 16.06 -5.02
C LYS A 88 21.31 17.02 -5.68
N GLN A 89 20.85 17.82 -6.64
CA GLN A 89 21.69 18.81 -7.29
C GLN A 89 22.06 19.95 -6.33
N GLN A 90 21.09 20.50 -5.60
CA GLN A 90 21.35 21.52 -4.58
C GLN A 90 22.34 21.05 -3.51
N ILE A 91 22.24 19.79 -3.07
CA ILE A 91 23.19 19.21 -2.11
C ILE A 91 24.62 19.18 -2.70
N LYS A 92 24.77 18.81 -3.98
CA LYS A 92 26.10 18.82 -4.64
C LYS A 92 26.66 20.23 -4.74
N ASP A 93 25.84 21.20 -5.13
CA ASP A 93 26.26 22.58 -5.26
C ASP A 93 26.71 23.15 -3.90
N ILE A 94 25.98 22.85 -2.82
CA ILE A 94 26.35 23.22 -1.45
C ILE A 94 27.69 22.56 -1.04
N GLN A 95 27.87 21.27 -1.34
CA GLN A 95 29.13 20.58 -1.05
C GLN A 95 30.32 21.21 -1.77
N GLU A 96 30.15 21.61 -3.03
CA GLU A 96 31.20 22.28 -3.80
C GLU A 96 31.53 23.66 -3.23
N LEU A 97 30.52 24.45 -2.87
CA LEU A 97 30.71 25.74 -2.21
C LEU A 97 31.46 25.60 -0.87
N LEU A 98 31.07 24.63 -0.04
CA LEU A 98 31.75 24.35 1.23
C LEU A 98 33.21 23.94 1.01
N ASN A 99 33.48 23.06 0.04
CA ASN A 99 34.84 22.65 -0.28
C ASN A 99 35.71 23.83 -0.72
N ASN A 100 35.16 24.74 -1.52
CA ASN A 100 35.86 25.94 -1.98
C ASN A 100 36.13 26.91 -0.83
N LEU A 101 35.16 27.10 0.08
CA LEU A 101 35.34 27.91 1.29
C LEU A 101 36.47 27.35 2.18
N VAL A 102 36.47 26.04 2.44
CA VAL A 102 37.52 25.38 3.24
C VAL A 102 38.90 25.55 2.59
N LYS A 103 39.02 25.38 1.27
CA LYS A 103 40.28 25.60 0.54
C LYS A 103 40.78 27.05 0.69
N ASN A 104 39.89 28.04 0.53
CA ASN A 104 40.25 29.45 0.63
C ASN A 104 40.69 29.85 2.05
N LEU A 105 40.03 29.32 3.08
CA LEU A 105 40.43 29.53 4.48
C LEU A 105 41.80 28.93 4.77
N ASN A 106 42.09 27.73 4.27
CA ASN A 106 43.39 27.09 4.44
C ASN A 106 44.52 27.82 3.69
N ALA A 107 44.21 28.44 2.54
CA ALA A 107 45.18 29.24 1.79
C ALA A 107 45.46 30.61 2.44
N SER A 108 44.50 31.15 3.20
CA SER A 108 44.62 32.47 3.86
C SER A 108 45.36 32.40 5.21
N ASN A 109 45.51 31.21 5.79
CA ASN A 109 46.19 30.96 7.08
C ASN A 109 47.66 30.51 6.92
N LYS A 110 48.24 30.65 5.73
CA LYS A 110 49.59 30.21 5.39
C LYS A 110 50.42 31.38 4.87
#